data_AF-U3GW61-F1
#
_entry.id   AF-U3GW61-F1
#
_cell.length_a   1.000
_cell.length_b   1.000
_cell.length_c   1.000
_cell.angle_alpha   90.00
_cell.angle_beta   90.00
_cell.angle_gamma   90.00
#
_symmetry.space_group_name_H-M   'P 1'
#
loop_
_entity.id
_entity.type
_entity.pdbx_description
1 polymer ?
#
loop_
_entity_poly.entity_id
_entity_poly.type
_entity_poly.pdbx_seq_one_letter_code
_entity_poly.pdbx_strand_id
1 'polypeptide(L)'
;MDDIYPYPVADDSHPLAWVFFNAAGFRFDLESCEKLAAHVFDSLKCGAPGSNGDPLIKYDGLGGMGGPWEAGAWIPADQGRASVRVTAPSVDIGAMTVEEREELRAALEAVDVMERANSLDRGGE
;
A
#
# COMPACT_ATOMS: atom_id res chain seq x y z
N MET A 1 17.68 -20.59 5.90
CA MET A 1 18.01 -19.29 6.51
C MET A 1 17.15 -19.28 7.74
N ASP A 2 17.74 -19.69 8.86
CA ASP A 2 16.97 -20.41 9.90
C ASP A 2 16.35 -19.49 10.94
N ASP A 3 16.80 -18.23 10.99
CA ASP A 3 16.07 -17.12 11.58
C ASP A 3 16.63 -15.80 11.02
N ILE A 4 15.78 -14.82 10.76
CA ILE A 4 16.22 -13.45 10.41
C ILE A 4 16.68 -12.69 11.66
N TYR A 5 16.27 -13.16 12.83
CA TYR A 5 16.57 -12.54 14.10
C TYR A 5 17.78 -13.23 14.78
N PRO A 6 18.90 -12.51 15.03
CA PRO A 6 20.13 -13.13 15.49
C PRO A 6 20.20 -13.31 17.03
N TYR A 7 19.13 -13.01 17.76
CA TYR A 7 19.11 -13.05 19.22
C TYR A 7 18.19 -14.14 19.76
N PRO A 8 18.46 -14.70 20.95
CA PRO A 8 17.57 -15.66 21.59
C PRO A 8 16.16 -15.10 21.76
N VAL A 9 15.16 -15.84 21.28
CA VAL A 9 13.74 -15.59 21.52
C VAL A 9 13.30 -16.55 22.62
N ALA A 10 12.45 -16.09 23.55
CA ALA A 10 11.86 -16.97 24.55
C ALA A 10 11.02 -18.06 23.89
N ASP A 11 11.00 -19.27 24.45
CA ASP A 11 10.37 -20.45 23.84
C ASP A 11 8.86 -20.27 23.55
N ASP A 12 8.20 -19.35 24.25
CA ASP A 12 6.79 -19.02 24.13
C ASP A 12 6.50 -17.76 23.30
N SER A 13 7.52 -17.04 22.85
CA SER A 13 7.35 -15.81 22.07
C SER A 13 7.35 -16.05 20.57
N HIS A 14 6.50 -15.31 19.85
CA HIS A 14 6.46 -15.39 18.40
C HIS A 14 7.78 -14.83 17.79
N PRO A 15 8.47 -15.58 16.91
CA PRO A 15 9.83 -15.24 16.43
C PRO A 15 9.90 -13.90 15.69
N LEU A 16 8.78 -13.44 15.12
CA LEU A 16 8.66 -12.17 14.40
C LEU A 16 7.94 -11.05 15.18
N ALA A 17 7.62 -11.24 16.47
CA ALA A 17 6.96 -10.20 17.28
C ALA A 17 7.76 -8.88 17.28
N TRP A 18 9.08 -8.98 17.25
CA TRP A 18 9.97 -7.82 17.28
C TRP A 18 9.76 -6.82 16.14
N VAL A 19 9.22 -7.27 14.99
CA VAL A 19 8.94 -6.41 13.81
C VAL A 19 7.95 -5.30 14.17
N PHE A 20 7.07 -5.54 15.13
CA PHE A 20 5.99 -4.61 15.46
C PHE A 20 6.35 -3.58 16.54
N PHE A 21 7.43 -3.74 17.32
CA PHE A 21 7.72 -2.84 18.45
C PHE A 21 7.77 -1.36 18.08
N ASN A 22 8.21 -1.04 16.86
CA ASN A 22 8.27 0.34 16.34
C ASN A 22 7.66 0.44 14.92
N ALA A 23 6.62 -0.34 14.62
CA ALA A 23 6.01 -0.35 13.29
C ALA A 23 5.26 0.96 12.99
N ALA A 24 5.51 1.52 11.80
CA ALA A 24 4.84 2.72 11.29
C ALA A 24 4.86 3.93 12.25
N GLY A 25 5.89 4.06 13.08
CA GLY A 25 6.02 5.14 14.07
C GLY A 25 5.21 4.94 15.35
N PHE A 26 4.46 3.84 15.47
CA PHE A 26 3.78 3.45 16.70
C PHE A 26 4.69 2.61 17.58
N ARG A 27 4.46 2.68 18.89
CA ARG A 27 5.09 1.80 19.87
C ARG A 27 4.05 0.86 20.45
N PHE A 28 4.33 -0.43 20.39
CA PHE A 28 3.46 -1.48 20.93
C PHE A 28 4.18 -2.21 22.07
N ASP A 29 3.39 -2.75 23.00
CA ASP A 29 3.92 -3.68 24.00
C ASP A 29 4.11 -5.08 23.40
N LEU A 30 4.79 -5.96 24.15
CA LEU A 30 5.10 -7.32 23.70
C LEU A 30 3.82 -8.12 23.39
N GLU A 31 2.80 -8.04 24.26
CA GLU A 31 1.53 -8.76 24.08
C GLU A 31 0.85 -8.37 22.76
N SER A 32 0.79 -7.07 22.45
CA SER A 32 0.24 -6.58 21.19
C SER A 32 1.08 -7.03 20.00
N CYS A 33 2.41 -6.99 20.13
CA CYS A 33 3.32 -7.43 19.08
C CYS A 33 3.17 -8.93 18.77
N GLU A 34 3.01 -9.77 19.78
CA GLU A 34 2.80 -11.22 19.62
C GLU A 34 1.47 -11.51 18.91
N LYS A 35 0.38 -10.83 19.32
CA LYS A 35 -0.92 -10.95 18.65
C LYS A 35 -0.88 -10.48 17.20
N LEU A 36 -0.22 -9.37 16.94
CA LEU A 36 -0.03 -8.85 15.57
C LEU A 36 0.79 -9.83 14.73
N ALA A 37 1.85 -10.42 15.28
CA ALA A 37 2.68 -11.38 14.57
C ALA A 37 1.94 -12.68 14.26
N ALA A 38 1.22 -13.25 15.22
CA ALA A 38 0.38 -14.42 14.99
C ALA A 38 -0.73 -14.14 13.95
N HIS A 39 -1.32 -12.94 13.98
CA HIS A 39 -2.31 -12.57 12.98
C HIS A 39 -1.70 -12.42 11.58
N VAL A 40 -0.63 -11.63 11.45
CA VAL A 40 -0.05 -11.27 10.15
C VAL A 40 0.72 -12.44 9.53
N PHE A 41 1.55 -13.14 10.30
CA PHE A 41 2.47 -14.15 9.77
C PHE A 41 1.89 -15.57 9.80
N ASP A 42 1.10 -15.92 10.81
CA ASP A 42 0.52 -17.27 10.87
C ASP A 42 -0.87 -17.32 10.23
N SER A 43 -1.74 -16.36 10.56
CA SER A 43 -3.14 -16.38 10.10
C SER A 43 -3.28 -15.90 8.66
N LEU A 44 -2.69 -14.74 8.32
CA LEU A 44 -2.74 -14.17 6.97
C LEU A 44 -1.63 -14.71 6.05
N LYS A 45 -0.59 -15.31 6.64
CA LYS A 45 0.62 -15.76 5.94
C LYS A 45 1.28 -14.66 5.12
N CYS A 46 1.12 -13.41 5.52
CA CYS A 46 1.77 -12.29 4.86
C CYS A 46 3.27 -12.54 4.88
N GLY A 47 3.90 -12.51 3.70
CA GLY A 47 5.27 -12.98 3.50
C GLY A 47 6.29 -12.21 4.33
N ALA A 48 6.54 -12.68 5.55
CA ALA A 48 7.80 -12.46 6.20
C ALA A 48 8.85 -13.40 5.61
N PRO A 49 10.15 -13.02 5.62
CA PRO A 49 11.20 -14.01 5.58
C PRO A 49 10.98 -15.00 6.74
N GLY A 50 10.70 -16.27 6.42
CA GLY A 50 10.46 -17.33 7.39
C GLY A 50 9.01 -17.84 7.52
N SER A 51 8.03 -17.25 6.82
CA SER A 51 6.70 -17.86 6.74
C SER A 51 6.73 -19.13 5.86
N ASN A 52 6.35 -20.28 6.41
CA ASN A 52 6.40 -21.59 5.74
C ASN A 52 5.31 -21.79 4.64
N GLY A 53 4.66 -20.73 4.16
CA GLY A 53 3.56 -20.84 3.21
C GLY A 53 3.41 -19.63 2.31
N ASP A 54 2.74 -19.85 1.17
CA ASP A 54 2.39 -18.79 0.24
C ASP A 54 1.43 -17.78 0.91
N PRO A 55 1.56 -16.47 0.62
CA PRO A 55 0.67 -15.47 1.17
C PRO A 55 -0.77 -15.71 0.74
N LEU A 56 -1.72 -15.52 1.65
CA LEU A 56 -3.15 -15.68 1.36
C LEU A 56 -3.78 -14.40 0.81
N ILE A 57 -3.18 -13.25 1.12
CA ILE A 57 -3.63 -11.93 0.66
C ILE A 57 -2.45 -11.13 0.10
N LYS A 58 -2.76 -10.20 -0.81
CA LYS A 58 -1.82 -9.21 -1.34
C LYS A 58 -2.52 -7.86 -1.47
N TYR A 59 -1.75 -6.78 -1.41
CA TYR A 59 -2.28 -5.45 -1.66
C TYR A 59 -2.27 -5.14 -3.16
N ASP A 60 -3.40 -4.70 -3.71
CA ASP A 60 -3.58 -4.21 -5.07
C ASP A 60 -3.69 -2.69 -5.13
N GLY A 61 -2.57 -2.03 -5.44
CA GLY A 61 -2.49 -0.59 -5.66
C GLY A 61 -3.05 -0.19 -7.03
N LEU A 62 -4.33 -0.50 -7.28
CA LEU A 62 -5.04 -0.24 -8.54
C LEU A 62 -4.31 -0.80 -9.77
N GLY A 63 -3.93 -2.08 -9.73
CA GLY A 63 -3.21 -2.75 -10.82
C GLY A 63 -1.69 -2.70 -10.70
N GLY A 64 -1.16 -1.81 -9.87
CA GLY A 64 0.27 -1.65 -9.62
C GLY A 64 0.81 -2.49 -8.47
N MET A 65 2.12 -2.36 -8.25
CA MET A 65 2.85 -2.94 -7.10
C MET A 65 2.76 -2.08 -5.83
N GLY A 66 1.78 -1.18 -5.76
CA GLY A 66 1.66 -0.15 -4.73
C GLY A 66 1.63 -0.67 -3.30
N GLY A 67 1.88 0.23 -2.36
CA GLY A 67 1.88 -0.06 -0.92
C GLY A 67 0.52 0.18 -0.26
N PRO A 68 0.24 -0.42 0.91
CA PRO A 68 -1.04 -0.26 1.61
C PRO A 68 -1.35 1.17 2.08
N TRP A 69 -0.39 2.08 2.00
CA TRP A 69 -0.56 3.51 2.23
C TRP A 69 -1.01 4.29 0.97
N GLU A 70 -1.11 3.64 -0.18
CA GLU A 70 -1.58 4.23 -1.44
C GLU A 70 -3.06 3.90 -1.66
N ALA A 71 -3.63 4.33 -2.78
CA ALA A 71 -5.00 3.96 -3.15
C ALA A 71 -5.03 2.51 -3.69
N GLY A 72 -5.98 1.71 -3.22
CA GLY A 72 -6.04 0.29 -3.56
C GLY A 72 -6.85 -0.54 -2.57
N ALA A 73 -6.70 -1.87 -2.63
CA ALA A 73 -7.40 -2.80 -1.75
C ALA A 73 -6.57 -4.04 -1.43
N TRP A 74 -6.80 -4.62 -0.25
CA TRP A 74 -6.33 -5.98 0.06
C TRP A 74 -7.21 -7.00 -0.65
N ILE A 75 -6.60 -7.89 -1.44
CA ILE A 75 -7.28 -8.92 -2.22
C ILE A 75 -6.70 -10.31 -1.93
N PRO A 76 -7.44 -11.40 -2.17
CA PRO A 76 -6.88 -12.76 -2.19
C PRO A 76 -5.64 -12.87 -3.09
N ALA A 77 -4.66 -13.68 -2.69
CA ALA A 77 -3.39 -13.78 -3.40
C ALA A 77 -3.54 -14.35 -4.82
N ASP A 78 -4.53 -15.21 -5.07
CA ASP A 78 -4.87 -15.79 -6.36
C ASP A 78 -5.68 -14.84 -7.27
N GLN A 79 -6.33 -13.84 -6.69
CA GLN A 79 -7.09 -12.85 -7.45
C GLN A 79 -6.15 -12.00 -8.34
N GLY A 80 -6.51 -11.81 -9.60
CA GLY A 80 -5.82 -10.90 -10.50
C GLY A 80 -5.91 -9.45 -10.02
N ARG A 81 -4.83 -8.68 -10.18
CA ARG A 81 -4.83 -7.24 -9.90
C ARG A 81 -5.76 -6.51 -10.87
N ALA A 82 -6.32 -5.39 -10.45
CA ALA A 82 -7.14 -4.54 -11.30
C ALA A 82 -6.38 -4.15 -12.58
N SER A 83 -7.06 -4.14 -13.72
CA SER A 83 -6.49 -3.59 -14.95
C SER A 83 -6.93 -2.14 -15.10
N VAL A 84 -6.02 -1.18 -14.89
CA VAL A 84 -6.31 0.21 -15.22
C VAL A 84 -6.16 0.39 -16.72
N ARG A 85 -7.27 0.60 -17.41
CA ARG A 85 -7.27 0.98 -18.81
C ARG A 85 -7.17 2.50 -18.88
N VAL A 86 -6.02 3.02 -19.32
CA VAL A 86 -5.89 4.44 -19.65
C VAL A 86 -6.78 4.71 -20.86
N THR A 87 -7.91 5.37 -20.64
CA THR A 87 -8.84 5.79 -21.71
C THR A 87 -8.52 7.18 -22.25
N ALA A 88 -7.60 7.90 -21.61
CA ALA A 88 -7.15 9.19 -22.09
C ALA A 88 -6.32 8.99 -23.38
N PRO A 89 -6.60 9.75 -24.46
CA PRO A 89 -5.73 9.75 -25.62
C PRO A 89 -4.33 10.22 -25.21
N SER A 90 -3.29 9.54 -25.70
CA SER A 90 -1.92 9.96 -25.48
C SER A 90 -1.68 11.29 -26.20
N VAL A 91 -1.37 12.34 -25.44
CA VAL A 91 -1.02 13.66 -25.98
C VAL A 91 0.49 13.81 -25.98
N ASP A 92 1.09 14.03 -27.16
CA ASP A 92 2.51 14.37 -27.26
C ASP A 92 2.73 15.86 -26.97
N ILE A 93 3.12 16.16 -25.73
CA ILE A 93 3.35 17.52 -25.24
C ILE A 93 4.53 18.20 -25.98
N GLY A 94 5.49 17.43 -26.48
CA GLY A 94 6.64 17.94 -27.23
C GLY A 94 6.26 18.45 -28.61
N ALA A 95 5.20 17.90 -29.21
CA ALA A 95 4.68 18.29 -30.50
C ALA A 95 3.67 19.46 -30.43
N MET A 96 3.13 19.76 -29.25
CA MET A 96 2.19 20.87 -29.05
C MET A 96 2.84 22.23 -29.32
N THR A 97 2.05 23.19 -29.80
CA THR A 97 2.45 24.60 -29.84
C THR A 97 2.57 25.18 -28.43
N VAL A 98 3.08 26.41 -28.31
CA VAL A 98 3.14 27.09 -27.00
C VAL A 98 1.72 27.36 -26.48
N GLU A 99 0.83 27.79 -27.37
CA GLU A 99 -0.57 28.10 -27.08
C GLU A 99 -1.34 26.85 -26.63
N GLU A 100 -1.17 25.72 -27.32
CA GLU A 100 -1.81 24.45 -26.95
C GLU A 100 -1.35 23.93 -25.58
N ARG A 101 -0.09 24.17 -25.21
CA ARG A 101 0.43 23.84 -23.88
C ARG A 101 -0.10 24.77 -22.79
N GLU A 102 -0.33 26.04 -23.10
CA GLU A 102 -0.93 27.00 -22.16
C GLU A 102 -2.39 26.65 -21.88
N GLU A 103 -3.16 26.29 -22.91
CA GLU A 103 -4.54 25.82 -22.76
C GLU A 103 -4.61 24.53 -21.94
N LEU A 104 -3.74 23.55 -22.22
CA LEU A 104 -3.66 22.32 -21.43
C LEU A 104 -3.33 22.60 -19.96
N ARG A 105 -2.40 23.51 -19.69
CA ARG A 105 -2.02 23.89 -18.33
C ARG A 105 -3.19 24.53 -17.58
N ALA A 106 -3.92 25.45 -18.24
CA ALA A 106 -5.10 26.07 -17.66
C ALA A 106 -6.22 25.06 -17.37
N ALA A 107 -6.44 24.10 -18.27
CA ALA A 107 -7.42 23.03 -18.08
C ALA A 107 -7.07 22.13 -16.90
N LEU A 108 -5.80 21.73 -16.75
CA LEU A 108 -5.34 20.92 -15.62
C LEU A 108 -5.46 21.68 -14.29
N GLU A 109 -5.11 22.97 -14.26
CA GLU A 109 -5.25 23.80 -13.06
C GLU A 109 -6.72 23.93 -12.63
N ALA A 110 -7.65 24.09 -13.58
CA ALA A 110 -9.08 24.13 -13.28
C ALA A 110 -9.60 22.81 -12.69
N VAL A 111 -9.11 21.66 -13.19
CA VAL A 111 -9.44 20.33 -12.63
C VAL A 111 -8.90 20.19 -11.22
N ASP A 112 -7.64 20.55 -10.97
CA ASP A 112 -7.02 20.48 -9.64
C ASP A 112 -7.76 21.34 -8.60
N VAL A 113 -8.20 22.54 -8.99
CA VAL A 113 -9.01 23.42 -8.12
C VAL A 113 -10.37 22.79 -7.81
N MET A 114 -11.03 22.21 -8.81
CA MET A 114 -12.31 21.54 -8.63
C MET A 114 -12.18 20.30 -7.72
N GLU A 115 -11.15 19.48 -7.90
CA GLU A 115 -10.92 18.30 -7.05
C GLU A 115 -10.63 18.69 -5.60
N ARG A 116 -9.83 19.73 -5.36
CA ARG A 116 -9.62 20.28 -4.02
C ARG A 116 -10.91 20.77 -3.39
N ALA A 117 -11.74 21.50 -4.13
CA ALA A 117 -13.05 21.94 -3.65
C ALA A 117 -13.97 20.75 -3.28
N ASN A 118 -14.04 19.72 -4.13
CA ASN A 118 -14.83 18.51 -3.87
C ASN A 118 -14.29 17.68 -2.69
N SER A 119 -12.97 17.68 -2.46
CA SER A 119 -12.37 16.98 -1.32
C SER A 119 -12.69 17.66 0.02
N LEU A 120 -12.86 18.99 0.03
CA LEU A 120 -13.26 19.76 1.21
C LEU A 120 -14.74 19.57 1.55
N ASP A 121 -15.60 19.46 0.55
CA ASP A 121 -17.05 19.23 0.72
C ASP A 121 -17.36 17.85 1.34
N ARG A 122 -16.59 16.81 0.96
CA ARG A 122 -16.73 15.46 1.53
C ARG A 122 -16.17 15.28 2.94
N GLY A 123 -15.42 16.26 3.47
CA GLY A 123 -14.87 16.23 4.82
C GLY A 123 -15.77 16.86 5.89
N GLY A 124 -16.98 17.30 5.51
CA GLY A 124 -17.93 18.03 6.36
C GLY A 124 -19.14 17.25 6.90
N GLU A 125 -19.21 15.93 6.67
CA GLU A 125 -20.26 15.04 7.23
C GLU A 125 -19.74 14.15 8.36
#